data_AF-A0A0F9IUM8-F1
#
_entry.id   AF-A0A0F9IUM8-F1
#
_cell.length_a   1.000
_cell.length_b   1.000
_cell.length_c   1.000
_cell.angle_alpha   90.00
_cell.angle_beta   90.00
_cell.angle_gamma   90.00
#
_symmetry.space_group_name_H-M   'P 1'
#
loop_
_entity.id
_entity.type
_entity.pdbx_description
1 polymer ?
#
loop_
_entity_poly.entity_id
_entity_poly.type
_entity_poly.pdbx_seq_one_letter_code
_entity_poly.pdbx_strand_id
1 'polypeptide(L)'
;LKGILIGCCIIFPTVAFIPSFNLLVPVFLLAGILFGPIWAISRSLVGQLAPKGSVASSYSYYVVAERFATFIGPAIWSIALIVMGEGARGYQTAFLAMTGILILSLFALNRIKVER
;
A
#
# COMPACT_ATOMS: atom_id res chain seq x y z
N LEU A 1 -4.55 -7.49 -8.39
CA LEU A 1 -3.80 -7.00 -7.22
C LEU A 1 -2.32 -6.73 -7.55
N LYS A 2 -1.55 -7.72 -8.01
CA LYS A 2 -0.11 -7.56 -8.33
C LYS A 2 0.19 -6.35 -9.24
N GLY A 3 -0.51 -6.23 -10.37
CA GLY A 3 -0.32 -5.09 -11.28
C GLY A 3 -0.60 -3.72 -10.65
N ILE A 4 -1.59 -3.64 -9.76
CA ILE A 4 -1.92 -2.40 -9.03
C ILE A 4 -0.80 -2.06 -8.05
N LEU A 5 -0.32 -3.05 -7.28
CA LEU A 5 0.81 -2.85 -6.36
C LEU A 5 2.08 -2.41 -7.10
N ILE A 6 2.36 -2.96 -8.27
CA ILE A 6 3.47 -2.51 -9.14
C ILE A 6 3.28 -1.04 -9.53
N GLY A 7 2.07 -0.66 -9.96
CA GLY A 7 1.74 0.74 -10.25
C GLY A 7 1.98 1.66 -9.04
N CYS A 8 1.53 1.27 -7.86
CA CYS A 8 1.77 2.03 -6.63
C CYS A 8 3.27 2.11 -6.27
N CYS A 9 4.05 1.05 -6.49
CA CYS A 9 5.50 1.05 -6.30
C CYS A 9 6.24 2.03 -7.22
N ILE A 10 5.66 2.38 -8.37
CA ILE A 10 6.22 3.39 -9.28
C ILE A 10 5.72 4.79 -8.89
N ILE A 11 4.45 4.94 -8.56
CA ILE A 11 3.85 6.24 -8.23
C ILE A 11 4.44 6.85 -6.98
N PHE A 12 4.61 6.09 -5.90
CA PHE A 12 5.08 6.62 -4.62
C PHE A 12 6.48 7.27 -4.71
N PRO A 13 7.50 6.61 -5.30
CA PRO A 13 8.79 7.26 -5.51
C PRO A 13 8.69 8.39 -6.53
N THR A 14 7.83 8.28 -7.55
CA THR A 14 7.62 9.40 -8.49
C THR A 14 7.14 10.64 -7.74
N VAL A 15 6.11 10.51 -6.91
CA VAL A 15 5.58 11.60 -6.07
C VAL A 15 6.65 12.22 -5.17
N ALA A 16 7.53 11.40 -4.58
CA ALA A 16 8.61 11.89 -3.72
C ALA A 16 9.51 12.93 -4.43
N PHE A 17 9.76 12.76 -5.72
CA PHE A 17 10.70 13.60 -6.46
C PHE A 17 10.05 14.59 -7.42
N ILE A 18 8.73 14.77 -7.38
CA ILE A 18 8.05 15.78 -8.21
C ILE A 18 8.36 17.19 -7.69
N PRO A 19 8.94 18.08 -8.51
CA PRO A 19 9.31 19.42 -8.08
C PRO A 19 8.18 20.46 -8.20
N SER A 20 7.12 20.16 -8.97
CA SER A 20 6.09 21.14 -9.32
C SER A 20 4.67 20.64 -9.07
N PHE A 21 3.82 21.52 -8.55
CA PHE A 21 2.42 21.23 -8.26
C PHE A 21 1.63 20.81 -9.51
N ASN A 22 1.93 21.42 -10.67
CA ASN A 22 1.26 21.11 -11.93
C ASN A 22 1.50 19.66 -12.39
N LEU A 23 2.66 19.07 -12.06
CA LEU A 23 2.95 17.65 -12.31
C LEU A 23 2.40 16.75 -11.21
N LEU A 24 2.31 17.26 -9.98
CA LEU A 24 1.79 16.52 -8.83
C LEU A 24 0.31 16.14 -9.01
N VAL A 25 -0.52 17.08 -9.45
CA VAL A 25 -1.97 16.90 -9.63
C VAL A 25 -2.33 15.70 -10.52
N PRO A 26 -1.87 15.61 -11.79
CA PRO A 26 -2.22 14.48 -12.64
C PRO A 26 -1.70 13.14 -12.10
N VAL A 27 -0.52 13.12 -11.46
CA VAL A 27 0.03 11.91 -10.84
C VAL A 27 -0.83 11.46 -9.66
N PHE A 28 -1.32 12.39 -8.84
CA PHE A 28 -2.24 12.08 -7.74
C PHE A 28 -3.60 11.57 -8.21
N LEU A 29 -4.13 12.10 -9.32
CA LEU A 29 -5.36 11.59 -9.92
C LEU A 29 -5.20 10.13 -10.35
N LEU A 30 -4.08 9.80 -11.02
CA LEU A 30 -3.75 8.42 -11.38
C LEU A 30 -3.56 7.54 -10.14
N ALA A 31 -2.92 8.06 -9.09
CA ALA A 31 -2.76 7.36 -7.82
C ALA A 31 -4.11 7.00 -7.19
N GLY A 32 -5.08 7.93 -7.21
CA GLY A 32 -6.43 7.72 -6.68
C GLY A 32 -7.17 6.59 -7.39
N ILE A 33 -7.07 6.52 -8.73
CA ILE A 33 -7.67 5.44 -9.53
C ILE A 33 -7.08 4.08 -9.15
N LEU A 34 -5.78 4.00 -8.88
CA LEU A 34 -5.13 2.76 -8.46
C LEU A 34 -5.45 2.38 -7.01
N PHE A 35 -5.69 3.35 -6.13
CA PHE A 35 -5.94 3.10 -4.71
C PHE A 35 -7.29 2.44 -4.44
N GLY A 36 -8.36 2.90 -5.09
CA GLY A 36 -9.72 2.40 -4.84
C GLY A 36 -9.85 0.87 -4.98
N PRO A 37 -9.40 0.27 -6.09
CA PRO A 37 -9.53 -1.17 -6.31
C PRO A 37 -8.75 -2.06 -5.33
N ILE A 38 -7.74 -1.53 -4.61
CA ILE A 38 -6.93 -2.32 -3.67
C ILE A 38 -7.80 -2.98 -2.61
N TRP A 39 -8.76 -2.25 -2.04
CA TRP A 39 -9.67 -2.74 -1.00
C TRP A 39 -10.64 -3.81 -1.51
N ALA A 40 -11.19 -3.60 -2.71
CA ALA A 40 -12.12 -4.56 -3.30
C ALA A 40 -11.42 -5.88 -3.66
N ILE A 41 -10.24 -5.80 -4.28
CA ILE A 41 -9.52 -6.98 -4.77
C ILE A 41 -8.88 -7.76 -3.62
N SER A 42 -8.29 -7.10 -2.63
CA SER A 42 -7.73 -7.77 -1.45
C SER A 42 -8.79 -8.55 -0.69
N ARG A 43 -9.97 -7.96 -0.46
CA ARG A 43 -11.10 -8.65 0.19
C ARG A 43 -11.58 -9.85 -0.64
N SER A 44 -11.70 -9.71 -1.97
CA SER A 44 -12.02 -10.83 -2.86
C SER A 44 -11.00 -11.96 -2.78
N LEU A 45 -9.70 -11.62 -2.70
CA LEU A 45 -8.61 -12.58 -2.61
C LEU A 45 -8.65 -13.41 -1.32
N VAL A 46 -9.02 -12.80 -0.19
CA VAL A 46 -9.21 -13.53 1.08
C VAL A 46 -10.29 -14.60 0.93
N GLY A 47 -11.41 -14.27 0.29
CA GLY A 47 -12.48 -15.25 0.03
C GLY A 47 -12.02 -16.42 -0.85
N GLN A 48 -11.17 -16.16 -1.85
CA GLN A 48 -10.63 -17.19 -2.75
C GLN A 48 -9.58 -18.07 -2.09
N LEU A 49 -8.78 -17.53 -1.17
CA LEU A 49 -7.69 -18.24 -0.49
C LEU A 49 -8.13 -18.92 0.81
N ALA A 50 -9.32 -18.59 1.33
CA ALA A 50 -9.80 -19.13 2.58
C ALA A 50 -10.08 -20.65 2.46
N PRO A 51 -9.64 -21.46 3.43
CA PRO A 51 -9.98 -22.87 3.48
C PRO A 51 -11.49 -23.09 3.60
N LYS A 52 -11.98 -24.19 3.00
CA LYS A 52 -13.38 -24.60 3.15
C LYS A 52 -13.74 -24.75 4.62
N GLY A 53 -14.86 -24.15 5.03
CA GLY A 53 -15.33 -24.15 6.43
C GLY A 53 -14.67 -23.09 7.34
N SER A 54 -13.65 -22.35 6.88
CA SER A 54 -12.93 -21.34 7.69
C SER A 54 -12.95 -19.93 7.08
N VAL A 55 -13.91 -19.67 6.19
CA VAL A 55 -14.04 -18.38 5.48
C VAL A 55 -14.26 -17.22 6.46
N ALA A 56 -15.18 -17.39 7.41
CA ALA A 56 -15.48 -16.35 8.41
C ALA A 56 -14.24 -15.99 9.25
N SER A 57 -13.51 -17.00 9.75
CA SER A 57 -12.28 -16.80 10.52
C SER A 57 -11.18 -16.11 9.69
N SER A 58 -11.02 -16.49 8.42
CA SER A 58 -10.06 -15.86 7.51
C SER A 58 -10.35 -14.37 7.31
N TYR A 59 -11.63 -14.00 7.16
CA TYR A 59 -12.03 -12.60 7.12
C TYR A 59 -11.81 -11.87 8.44
N SER A 60 -11.98 -12.53 9.59
CA SER A 60 -11.65 -11.93 10.89
C SER A 60 -10.17 -11.54 10.98
N TYR A 61 -9.26 -12.42 10.55
CA TYR A 61 -7.82 -12.10 10.50
C TYR A 61 -7.52 -10.94 9.56
N TYR A 62 -8.15 -10.91 8.38
CA TYR A 62 -8.01 -9.82 7.42
C TYR A 62 -8.46 -8.48 8.02
N VAL A 63 -9.62 -8.43 8.68
CA VAL A 63 -10.14 -7.21 9.32
C VAL A 63 -9.21 -6.73 10.44
N VAL A 64 -8.68 -7.63 11.27
CA VAL A 64 -7.70 -7.27 12.29
C VAL A 64 -6.45 -6.67 11.64
N ALA A 65 -5.94 -7.27 10.58
CA ALA A 65 -4.80 -6.74 9.82
C ALA A 65 -5.08 -5.36 9.22
N GLU A 66 -6.27 -5.12 8.66
CA GLU A 66 -6.69 -3.79 8.17
C GLU A 66 -6.63 -2.74 9.29
N ARG A 67 -7.08 -3.08 10.50
CA ARG A 67 -7.03 -2.17 11.66
C ARG A 67 -5.60 -1.92 12.13
N PHE A 68 -4.74 -2.93 12.14
CA PHE A 68 -3.32 -2.70 12.41
C PHE A 68 -2.68 -1.76 11.37
N ALA A 69 -3.03 -1.91 10.09
CA ALA A 69 -2.50 -1.05 9.03
C ALA A 69 -2.85 0.42 9.23
N THR A 70 -4.00 0.75 9.85
CA THR A 70 -4.36 2.15 10.16
C THR A 70 -3.46 2.80 11.20
N PHE A 71 -2.67 2.01 11.95
CA PHE A 71 -1.67 2.53 12.89
C PHE A 71 -0.26 2.49 12.30
N ILE A 72 0.11 1.38 11.65
CA ILE A 72 1.47 1.18 11.12
C ILE A 72 1.82 2.18 10.03
N GLY A 73 0.89 2.48 9.12
CA GLY A 73 1.11 3.45 8.04
C GLY A 73 1.45 4.85 8.59
N PRO A 74 0.56 5.47 9.39
CA PRO A 74 0.83 6.75 10.03
C PRO A 74 2.08 6.73 10.93
N ALA A 75 2.34 5.65 11.67
CA ALA A 75 3.53 5.56 12.51
C ALA A 75 4.82 5.66 11.68
N ILE A 76 4.94 4.89 10.59
CA ILE A 76 6.13 4.92 9.72
C ILE A 76 6.26 6.29 9.04
N TRP A 77 5.14 6.87 8.59
CA TRP A 77 5.12 8.21 8.03
C TRP A 77 5.61 9.26 9.03
N SER A 78 5.08 9.26 10.24
CA SER A 78 5.45 10.18 11.31
C SER A 78 6.91 10.01 11.74
N ILE A 79 7.40 8.77 11.85
CA ILE A 79 8.82 8.51 12.15
C ILE A 79 9.72 9.15 11.08
N ALA A 80 9.37 9.03 9.80
CA ALA A 80 10.13 9.66 8.73
C ALA A 80 10.17 11.19 8.87
N LEU A 81 9.05 11.82 9.22
CA LEU A 81 8.99 13.27 9.46
C LEU A 81 9.73 13.71 10.73
N ILE A 82 9.67 12.94 11.81
CA ILE A 82 10.39 13.24 13.07
C ILE A 82 11.90 13.19 12.84
N VAL A 83 12.39 12.19 12.09
CA VAL A 83 13.82 11.99 11.87
C VAL A 83 14.39 12.98 10.84
N MET A 84 13.65 13.29 9.78
CA MET A 84 14.15 14.08 8.64
C MET A 84 13.60 15.51 8.59
N GLY A 85 12.70 15.87 9.52
CA GLY A 85 12.00 17.15 9.60
C GLY A 85 10.74 17.22 8.71
N GLU A 86 9.88 18.22 8.96
CA GLU A 86 8.61 18.42 8.22
C GLU A 86 8.78 19.12 6.86
N GLY A 87 10.02 19.23 6.36
CA GLY A 87 10.32 19.79 5.03
C GLY A 87 10.22 18.75 3.92
N ALA A 88 10.62 19.14 2.70
CA ALA A 88 10.58 18.28 1.52
C ALA A 88 11.30 16.92 1.71
N ARG A 89 12.46 16.92 2.40
CA ARG A 89 13.23 15.71 2.69
C ARG A 89 12.48 14.70 3.56
N GLY A 90 11.67 15.17 4.51
CA GLY A 90 10.85 14.29 5.35
C GLY A 90 9.75 13.61 4.56
N TYR A 91 8.99 14.37 3.77
CA TYR A 91 7.96 13.81 2.90
C TYR A 91 8.53 12.85 1.86
N GLN A 92 9.67 13.19 1.26
CA GLN A 92 10.42 12.28 0.38
C GLN A 92 10.73 10.96 1.07
N THR A 93 11.29 11.02 2.27
CA THR A 93 11.65 9.84 3.06
C THR A 93 10.41 9.03 3.43
N ALA A 94 9.30 9.68 3.77
CA ALA A 94 8.04 9.03 4.09
C ALA A 94 7.47 8.26 2.88
N PHE A 95 7.44 8.88 1.70
CA PHE A 95 7.02 8.21 0.46
C PHE A 95 7.92 7.02 0.10
N LEU A 96 9.24 7.16 0.27
CA LEU A 96 10.19 6.05 0.05
C LEU A 96 9.99 4.91 1.06
N ALA A 97 9.77 5.22 2.33
CA ALA A 97 9.47 4.22 3.36
C ALA A 97 8.17 3.47 3.06
N MET A 98 7.12 4.18 2.65
CA MET A 98 5.86 3.58 2.20
C MET A 98 6.05 2.70 0.96
N THR A 99 6.92 3.11 0.03
CA THR A 99 7.30 2.29 -1.13
C THR A 99 7.93 0.97 -0.68
N GLY A 100 8.78 0.99 0.36
CA GLY A 100 9.35 -0.22 0.95
C GLY A 100 8.27 -1.20 1.44
N ILE A 101 7.23 -0.71 2.11
CA ILE A 101 6.08 -1.54 2.54
C ILE A 101 5.35 -2.15 1.34
N LEU A 102 5.14 -1.37 0.27
CA LEU A 102 4.49 -1.86 -0.95
C LEU A 102 5.33 -2.96 -1.62
N ILE A 103 6.66 -2.82 -1.67
CA ILE A 103 7.57 -3.84 -2.19
C ILE A 103 7.51 -5.12 -1.35
N LEU A 104 7.54 -5.00 -0.01
CA LEU A 104 7.39 -6.14 0.90
C LEU A 104 6.05 -6.84 0.68
N SER A 105 4.97 -6.07 0.48
CA SER A 105 3.63 -6.60 0.20
C SER A 105 3.59 -7.35 -1.14
N LEU A 106 4.22 -6.81 -2.18
CA LEU A 106 4.32 -7.46 -3.49
C LEU A 106 5.16 -8.75 -3.40
N PHE A 107 6.25 -8.73 -2.64
CA PHE A 107 7.07 -9.91 -2.38
C PHE A 107 6.25 -11.00 -1.69
N ALA A 108 5.54 -10.67 -0.61
CA ALA A 108 4.67 -11.62 0.09
C ALA A 108 3.59 -12.21 -0.84
N LEU A 109 2.92 -11.36 -1.63
CA LEU A 109 1.90 -11.78 -2.59
C LEU A 109 2.46 -12.67 -3.71
N ASN A 110 3.73 -12.54 -4.07
CA ASN A 110 4.38 -13.41 -5.05
C ASN A 110 4.68 -14.81 -4.52
N ARG A 111 4.74 -15.00 -3.21
CA ARG A 111 4.94 -16.32 -2.59
C ARG A 111 3.66 -17.13 -2.49
N ILE A 112 2.50 -16.48 -2.62
CA ILE A 112 1.20 -17.14 -2.59
C ILE A 112 0.95 -17.82 -3.95
N LYS A 113 0.89 -19.15 -3.95
CA LYS A 113 0.37 -19.93 -5.06
C LYS A 113 -1.15 -20.00 -4.90
N VAL A 114 -1.87 -19.38 -5.82
CA VAL A 114 -3.32 -19.55 -5.90
C VAL A 114 -3.54 -20.88 -6.62
N GLU A 115 -3.78 -21.95 -5.86
CA GLU A 115 -4.31 -23.19 -6.45
C GLU A 115 -5.73 -22.89 -6.93
N ARG A 116 -5.94 -23.03 -8.24
CA ARG A 116 -7.25 -22.83 -8.89
C ARG A 116 -8.12 -24.07 -8.72
#